data_AF-A0A0N4XPB4-F1
#
_entry.id   AF-A0A0N4XPB4-F1
#
_cell.length_a   1.000
_cell.length_b   1.000
_cell.length_c   1.000
_cell.angle_alpha   90.00
_cell.angle_beta   90.00
_cell.angle_gamma   90.00
#
_symmetry.space_group_name_H-M   'P 1'
#
loop_
_entity.id
_entity.type
_entity.pdbx_description
1 polymer ?
#
loop_
_entity_poly.entity_id
_entity_poly.type
_entity_poly.pdbx_seq_one_letter_code
_entity_poly.pdbx_strand_id
1 'polypeptide(L)'
;MGSQYSYSEKMDKVEEVIRDMDLTDCQNTLIGIPNRRKGISVGEKKRLAFACEILTDPKILFCDEPTTGLDAFMAHQVSISL
;
A
#
# COMPACT_ATOMS: atom_id res chain seq x y z
N MET A 1 11.46 8.89 1.23
CA MET A 1 12.71 8.29 0.70
C MET A 1 13.66 9.40 0.24
N GLY A 2 14.79 9.60 0.94
CA GLY A 2 15.75 10.67 0.64
C GLY A 2 16.64 10.38 -0.58
N SER A 3 17.55 11.30 -0.89
CA SER A 3 18.58 11.20 -1.94
C SER A 3 19.60 10.06 -1.76
N GLN A 4 19.48 9.28 -0.68
CA GLN A 4 20.41 8.23 -0.27
C GLN A 4 20.20 6.89 -1.02
N TYR A 5 19.04 6.68 -1.65
CA TYR A 5 18.75 5.45 -2.39
C TYR A 5 18.98 5.62 -3.89
N SER A 6 19.65 4.65 -4.51
CA SER A 6 19.71 4.49 -5.95
C SER A 6 18.33 4.21 -6.55
N TYR A 7 18.20 4.34 -7.86
CA TYR A 7 16.94 4.02 -8.55
C TYR A 7 16.55 2.55 -8.37
N SER A 8 17.53 1.63 -8.46
CA SER A 8 17.30 0.20 -8.28
C SER A 8 16.74 -0.10 -6.88
N GLU A 9 17.39 0.41 -5.84
CA GLU A 9 16.95 0.17 -4.45
C GLU A 9 15.54 0.73 -4.18
N LYS A 10 15.19 1.86 -4.81
CA LYS A 10 13.82 2.39 -4.73
C LYS A 10 12.81 1.44 -5.37
N MET A 11 13.13 0.89 -6.53
CA MET A 11 12.25 -0.04 -7.23
C MET A 11 12.14 -1.37 -6.51
N ASP A 12 13.23 -1.87 -5.93
CA ASP A 12 13.22 -3.08 -5.10
C ASP A 12 12.30 -2.91 -3.89
N LYS A 13 12.33 -1.75 -3.23
CA LYS A 13 11.41 -1.45 -2.12
C LYS A 13 9.95 -1.34 -2.58
N VAL A 14 9.70 -0.77 -3.75
CA VAL A 14 8.35 -0.70 -4.33
C VAL A 14 7.80 -2.10 -4.61
N GLU A 15 8.61 -2.97 -5.20
CA GLU A 15 8.26 -4.37 -5.48
C GLU A 15 7.98 -5.17 -4.19
N GLU A 16 8.77 -4.96 -3.14
CA GLU A 16 8.53 -5.55 -1.82
C GLU A 16 7.17 -5.11 -1.26
N VAL A 17 6.90 -3.80 -1.21
CA VAL A 17 5.65 -3.29 -0.65
C VAL A 17 4.42 -3.70 -1.48
N ILE A 18 4.53 -3.76 -2.82
CA ILE A 18 3.43 -4.25 -3.68
C ILE A 18 3.05 -5.69 -3.32
N ARG A 19 4.04 -6.53 -3.04
CA ARG A 19 3.85 -7.94 -2.68
C ARG A 19 3.27 -8.07 -1.28
N ASP A 20 3.85 -7.37 -0.31
CA ASP A 20 3.39 -7.40 1.08
C ASP A 20 1.97 -6.85 1.23
N MET A 21 1.54 -5.97 0.33
CA MET A 21 0.20 -5.39 0.33
C MET A 21 -0.80 -6.12 -0.56
N ASP A 22 -0.43 -7.27 -1.14
CA ASP A 22 -1.28 -8.04 -2.05
C ASP A 22 -1.88 -7.15 -3.16
N LEU A 23 -1.00 -6.40 -3.82
CA LEU A 23 -1.31 -5.47 -4.91
C LEU A 23 -0.75 -5.94 -6.27
N THR A 24 -0.08 -7.09 -6.31
CA THR A 24 0.58 -7.62 -7.52
C THR A 24 -0.40 -7.75 -8.70
N ASP A 25 -1.61 -8.24 -8.45
CA ASP A 25 -2.62 -8.43 -9.49
C ASP A 25 -3.12 -7.09 -10.08
N CYS A 26 -3.11 -6.02 -9.29
CA CYS A 26 -3.59 -4.70 -9.70
C CYS A 26 -2.49 -3.68 -9.98
N GLN A 27 -1.20 -4.05 -9.92
CA GLN A 27 -0.08 -3.10 -10.00
C GLN A 27 -0.03 -2.27 -11.28
N ASN A 28 -0.51 -2.85 -12.39
CA ASN A 28 -0.59 -2.20 -13.70
C ASN A 28 -2.00 -1.66 -14.03
N THR A 29 -2.90 -1.67 -13.04
CA THR A 29 -4.27 -1.19 -13.19
C THR A 29 -4.37 0.26 -12.74
N LEU A 30 -5.09 1.07 -13.53
CA LEU A 30 -5.35 2.46 -13.15
C LEU A 30 -6.25 2.53 -11.91
N ILE A 31 -5.94 3.42 -10.96
CA ILE A 31 -6.69 3.61 -9.71
C ILE A 31 -8.17 3.99 -9.97
N GLY A 32 -8.44 4.63 -11.10
CA GLY A 32 -9.77 5.09 -11.50
C GLY A 32 -10.13 6.45 -10.91
N ILE A 33 -11.19 7.05 -11.43
CA ILE A 33 -11.69 8.37 -11.02
C ILE A 33 -13.08 8.18 -10.42
N PRO A 34 -13.34 8.63 -9.17
CA PRO A 34 -14.66 8.54 -8.57
C PRO A 34 -15.75 9.05 -9.50
N ASN A 35 -16.80 8.25 -9.70
CA ASN A 35 -17.96 8.58 -10.54
C ASN A 35 -17.67 8.86 -12.03
N ARG A 36 -16.46 8.56 -12.53
CA ARG A 36 -16.11 8.76 -13.95
C ARG A 36 -15.47 7.54 -14.60
N ARG A 37 -14.61 6.82 -13.88
CA ARG A 37 -13.91 5.66 -14.42
C ARG A 37 -13.65 4.62 -13.34
N LYS A 38 -14.14 3.40 -13.53
CA LYS A 38 -13.76 2.26 -12.69
C LYS A 38 -12.26 2.02 -12.80
N GLY A 39 -11.63 1.73 -11.67
CA GLY A 39 -10.24 1.33 -11.56
C GLY A 39 -10.15 0.22 -10.52
N ILE A 40 -9.11 0.25 -9.70
CA ILE A 40 -8.95 -0.70 -8.59
C ILE A 40 -10.15 -0.63 -7.60
N SER A 41 -10.43 -1.75 -6.96
CA SER A 41 -11.46 -1.95 -5.95
C SER A 41 -11.24 -1.07 -4.72
N VAL A 42 -12.27 -0.95 -3.88
CA VAL A 42 -12.18 -0.18 -2.62
C VAL A 42 -11.14 -0.78 -1.67
N GLY A 43 -11.01 -2.11 -1.61
CA GLY A 43 -9.99 -2.78 -0.81
C GLY A 43 -8.58 -2.48 -1.31
N GLU A 44 -8.34 -2.63 -2.62
CA GLU A 44 -7.05 -2.29 -3.24
C GLU A 44 -6.68 -0.81 -3.02
N LYS A 45 -7.64 0.13 -3.06
CA LYS A 45 -7.39 1.54 -2.71
C LYS A 45 -6.91 1.72 -1.28
N LYS A 46 -7.49 0.99 -0.33
CA LYS A 46 -7.08 1.08 1.09
C LYS A 46 -5.68 0.49 1.29
N ARG A 47 -5.37 -0.66 0.67
CA ARG A 47 -4.02 -1.25 0.71
C ARG A 47 -2.99 -0.34 0.03
N LEU A 48 -3.33 0.26 -1.11
CA LEU A 48 -2.48 1.24 -1.79
C LEU A 48 -2.20 2.48 -0.93
N ALA A 49 -3.21 3.01 -0.22
CA ALA A 49 -3.02 4.15 0.68
C ALA A 49 -2.03 3.81 1.80
N PHE A 50 -2.18 2.63 2.40
CA PHE A 50 -1.27 2.16 3.45
C PHE A 50 0.15 1.85 2.91
N ALA A 51 0.24 1.24 1.72
CA ALA A 51 1.50 1.02 1.01
C ALA A 51 2.32 2.30 0.83
N CYS A 52 1.66 3.41 0.46
CA CYS A 52 2.30 4.72 0.31
C CYS A 52 2.95 5.22 1.60
N GLU A 53 2.33 4.98 2.75
CA GLU A 53 2.88 5.36 4.06
C GLU A 53 4.08 4.47 4.43
N ILE A 54 3.96 3.15 4.26
CA ILE A 54 5.04 2.18 4.55
C ILE A 54 6.26 2.40 3.66
N LEU A 55 6.09 2.81 2.40
CA LEU A 55 7.20 3.09 1.49
C LEU A 55 8.20 4.13 2.04
N THR A 56 7.76 4.95 2.99
CA THR A 56 8.65 5.94 3.63
C THR A 56 9.57 5.34 4.69
N ASP A 57 9.35 4.08 5.08
CA ASP A 57 10.02 3.36 6.17
C ASP A 57 10.16 4.22 7.44
N PRO A 58 9.03 4.68 8.00
CA PRO A 58 9.06 5.58 9.14
C PRO A 58 9.55 4.82 10.38
N LYS A 59 10.49 5.40 11.12
CA LYS A 59 10.99 4.82 12.38
C LYS A 59 9.91 4.64 13.45
N ILE A 60 8.86 5.46 13.38
CA ILE A 60 7.70 5.43 14.28
C ILE A 60 6.49 5.74 13.41
N LEU A 61 5.51 4.83 13.42
CA LEU A 61 4.23 5.00 12.74
C LEU A 61 3.12 5.08 13.80
N PHE A 62 2.33 6.15 13.77
CA PHE A 62 1.14 6.28 14.61
C PHE A 62 -0.08 5.85 13.81
N CYS A 63 -0.78 4.83 14.29
CA CYS A 63 -2.01 4.34 13.69
C CYS A 63 -3.15 4.51 14.70
N ASP A 64 -4.13 5.35 14.38
CA ASP A 64 -5.39 5.39 15.10
C ASP A 64 -6.39 4.49 14.35
N GLU A 65 -6.87 3.45 15.03
CA GLU A 65 -7.79 2.45 14.45
C GLU A 65 -7.37 1.85 13.07
N PRO A 66 -6.15 1.28 12.92
CA PRO A 66 -5.60 0.87 11.61
C PRO A 66 -6.43 -0.20 10.88
N THR A 67 -7.27 -0.92 11.62
CA THR A 67 -8.07 -2.03 11.11
C THR A 67 -9.55 -1.69 10.96
N THR A 68 -10.00 -0.50 11.35
CA THR A 68 -11.43 -0.15 11.33
C THR A 68 -11.95 -0.07 9.90
N GLY A 69 -13.05 -0.79 9.64
CA GLY A 69 -13.67 -0.85 8.32
C GLY A 69 -12.89 -1.64 7.27
N LEU A 70 -11.87 -2.40 7.68
CA LEU A 70 -11.25 -3.44 6.86
C LEU A 70 -11.97 -4.78 7.08
N ASP A 71 -11.97 -5.63 6.05
CA ASP A 71 -12.34 -7.03 6.25
C ASP A 71 -11.23 -7.78 7.02
N ALA A 72 -11.53 -8.99 7.50
CA ALA A 72 -10.62 -9.75 8.35
C ALA A 72 -9.26 -10.06 7.67
N PHE A 73 -9.26 -10.29 6.34
CA PHE A 73 -8.04 -10.57 5.60
C PHE A 73 -7.16 -9.31 5.50
N MET A 74 -7.76 -8.17 5.17
CA MET A 74 -7.07 -6.90 5.10
C MET A 74 -6.54 -6.43 6.45
N ALA A 75 -7.33 -6.59 7.53
CA ALA A 75 -6.90 -6.26 8.88
C ALA A 75 -5.69 -7.12 9.29
N HIS A 76 -5.71 -8.41 8.95
CA HIS A 76 -4.59 -9.32 9.19
C HIS A 76 -3.34 -8.91 8.39
N GLN A 77 -3.49 -8.53 7.12
CA GLN A 77 -2.35 -8.11 6.29
C GLN A 77 -1.68 -6.85 6.86
N VAL A 78 -2.47 -5.84 7.23
CA VAL A 78 -1.97 -4.62 7.88
C VAL A 78 -1.27 -4.96 9.21
N SER A 79 -1.80 -5.91 9.99
CA SER A 79 -1.17 -6.32 11.26
C SER A 79 0.15 -7.07 11.12
N ILE A 80 0.43 -7.70 9.97
CA ILE A 80 1.72 -8.39 9.72
C ILE A 80 2.77 -7.41 9.22
N SER A 81 2.34 -6.39 8.48
CA SER A 81 3.24 -5.39 7.88
C SER A 81 3.60 -4.22 8.80
N LEU A 82 2.97 -4.15 9.97
CA LEU A 82 3.33 -3.27 11.10
C LEU A 82 4.24 -4.03 12.08
#